data_AF-A0A0B4EDJ7-F1
#
_entry.id   AF-A0A0B4EDJ7-F1
#
_cell.length_a   1.000
_cell.length_b   1.000
_cell.length_c   1.000
_cell.angle_alpha   90.00
_cell.angle_beta   90.00
_cell.angle_gamma   90.00
#
_symmetry.space_group_name_H-M   'P 1'
#
loop_
_entity.id
_entity.type
_entity.pdbx_description
1 polymer ?
#
loop_
_entity_poly.entity_id
_entity_poly.type
_entity_poly.pdbx_seq_one_letter_code
_entity_poly.pdbx_strand_id
1 'polypeptide(L)'
;LNTYTFPCERQFANKAHAEEVADIFIKELLRNGTTTALVFGSVHPQSVNAFFEAAAKLDLRMIAGKVMMDRNAPDYLTDTAESGYQESKTLIERWHGKGRLHYAVTPRFAPTSTP
;
A
#
# COMPACT_ATOMS: atom_id res chain seq x y z
N LEU A 1 4.89 -2.61 17.17
CA LEU A 1 5.16 -1.61 16.11
C LEU A 1 6.66 -1.36 15.94
N ASN A 2 7.35 -0.84 16.95
CA ASN A 2 8.75 -0.42 16.84
C ASN A 2 9.76 -1.54 16.55
N THR A 3 9.54 -2.76 17.05
CA THR A 3 10.53 -3.84 16.98
C THR A 3 10.57 -4.56 15.64
N TYR A 4 9.45 -4.67 14.92
CA TYR A 4 9.34 -5.52 13.72
C TYR A 4 8.58 -4.85 12.57
N THR A 5 7.48 -4.15 12.87
CA THR A 5 6.60 -3.56 11.85
C THR A 5 7.25 -2.36 11.16
N PHE A 6 7.74 -1.38 11.92
CA PHE A 6 8.33 -0.17 11.35
C PHE A 6 9.66 -0.40 10.60
N PRO A 7 10.57 -1.28 11.08
CA PRO A 7 11.77 -1.62 10.31
C PRO A 7 11.46 -2.32 8.98
N CYS A 8 10.42 -3.16 8.95
CA CYS A 8 9.97 -3.84 7.72
C CYS A 8 9.35 -2.84 6.74
N GLU A 9 8.43 -1.99 7.20
CA GLU A 9 7.77 -0.99 6.35
C GLU A 9 8.75 0.03 5.75
N ARG A 10 9.87 0.33 6.43
CA ARG A 10 10.95 1.19 5.90
C ARG A 10 11.56 0.64 4.61
N GLN A 11 11.62 -0.68 4.44
CA GLN A 11 12.25 -1.29 3.26
C GLN A 11 11.45 -1.02 1.98
N PHE A 12 10.15 -0.74 2.10
CA PHE A 12 9.29 -0.35 0.97
C PHE A 12 9.59 1.06 0.42
N ALA A 13 10.48 1.82 1.06
CA ALA A 13 11.10 2.99 0.43
C ALA A 13 11.85 2.61 -0.86
N ASN A 14 12.38 1.38 -0.95
CA ASN A 14 13.04 0.86 -2.14
C ASN A 14 12.02 0.20 -3.08
N LYS A 15 11.94 0.70 -4.32
CA LYS A 15 11.03 0.17 -5.35
C LYS A 15 11.29 -1.31 -5.67
N ALA A 16 12.54 -1.73 -5.80
CA ALA A 16 12.89 -3.11 -6.15
C ALA A 16 12.42 -4.09 -5.06
N HIS A 17 12.57 -3.70 -3.80
CA HIS A 17 12.05 -4.48 -2.67
C HIS A 17 10.52 -4.56 -2.69
N ALA A 18 9.84 -3.45 -2.98
CA ALA A 18 8.38 -3.43 -3.09
C ALA A 18 7.86 -4.36 -4.22
N GLU A 19 8.55 -4.39 -5.36
CA GLU A 19 8.25 -5.29 -6.49
C GLU A 19 8.43 -6.76 -6.12
N GLU A 20 9.56 -7.10 -5.48
CA GLU A 20 9.85 -8.46 -5.02
C GLU A 20 8.78 -8.94 -4.02
N VAL A 21 8.49 -8.12 -3.00
CA VAL A 21 7.51 -8.49 -1.98
C VAL A 21 6.09 -8.58 -2.54
N ALA A 22 5.71 -7.71 -3.49
CA ALA A 22 4.41 -7.79 -4.14
C ALA A 22 4.23 -9.11 -4.92
N ASP A 23 5.27 -9.56 -5.62
CA ASP A 23 5.25 -10.85 -6.33
C ASP A 23 5.11 -12.03 -5.37
N ILE A 24 5.90 -12.05 -4.29
CA ILE A 24 5.79 -13.07 -3.23
C ILE A 24 4.38 -13.07 -2.62
N PHE A 25 3.86 -11.90 -2.26
CA PHE A 25 2.56 -11.76 -1.62
C PHE A 25 1.42 -12.27 -2.50
N ILE A 26 1.39 -11.88 -3.79
CA ILE A 26 0.38 -12.36 -4.73
C ILE A 26 0.46 -13.88 -4.93
N LYS A 27 1.68 -14.43 -5.07
CA LYS A 27 1.88 -15.88 -5.18
C LYS A 27 1.34 -16.62 -3.96
N GLU A 28 1.59 -16.12 -2.76
CA GLU A 28 1.10 -16.73 -1.52
C GLU A 28 -0.42 -16.62 -1.37
N LEU A 29 -1.04 -15.50 -1.79
CA LEU A 29 -2.50 -15.40 -1.83
C LEU A 29 -3.10 -16.49 -2.73
N LEU A 30 -2.60 -16.62 -3.96
CA LEU A 30 -3.09 -17.60 -4.93
C LEU A 30 -2.83 -19.04 -4.47
N ARG A 31 -1.66 -19.31 -3.88
CA ARG A 31 -1.33 -20.62 -3.30
C ARG A 31 -2.31 -21.05 -2.22
N ASN A 32 -2.87 -20.09 -1.49
CA ASN A 32 -3.87 -20.33 -0.44
C ASN A 32 -5.33 -20.12 -0.93
N GLY A 33 -5.55 -20.05 -2.25
CA GLY A 33 -6.90 -19.93 -2.83
C GLY A 33 -7.56 -18.55 -2.69
N THR A 34 -6.84 -17.55 -2.20
CA THR A 34 -7.35 -16.17 -2.09
C THR A 34 -7.22 -15.46 -3.43
N THR A 35 -8.36 -15.23 -4.09
CA THR A 35 -8.44 -14.59 -5.41
C THR A 35 -8.85 -13.12 -5.37
N THR A 36 -9.22 -12.62 -4.19
CA THR A 36 -9.53 -11.21 -3.93
C THR A 36 -9.18 -10.87 -2.50
N ALA A 37 -8.54 -9.72 -2.28
CA ALA A 37 -8.19 -9.20 -0.97
C ALA A 37 -8.34 -7.68 -0.89
N LEU A 38 -8.59 -7.18 0.32
CA LEU A 38 -8.38 -5.78 0.70
C LEU A 38 -7.03 -5.69 1.42
N VAL A 39 -6.09 -4.96 0.85
CA VAL A 39 -4.68 -4.96 1.27
C VAL A 39 -4.25 -3.57 1.71
N PHE A 40 -3.67 -3.49 2.90
CA PHE A 40 -3.01 -2.30 3.38
C PHE A 40 -1.62 -2.24 2.75
N GLY A 41 -1.31 -1.15 2.03
CA GLY A 41 0.05 -0.86 1.57
C GLY A 41 0.95 -0.38 2.71
N SER A 42 2.10 0.20 2.34
CA SER A 42 2.89 1.02 3.29
C SER A 42 2.54 2.50 3.14
N VAL A 43 3.19 3.36 3.93
CA VAL A 43 3.11 4.82 3.73
C VAL A 43 3.66 5.23 2.36
N HIS A 44 4.54 4.42 1.76
CA HIS A 44 5.19 4.77 0.52
C HIS A 44 4.36 4.39 -0.72
N PRO A 45 4.13 5.30 -1.67
CA PRO A 45 3.26 5.07 -2.83
C PRO A 45 3.80 3.98 -3.77
N GLN A 46 5.12 3.77 -3.86
CA GLN A 46 5.70 2.69 -4.67
C GLN A 46 5.26 1.29 -4.22
N SER A 47 4.93 1.08 -2.93
CA SER A 47 4.42 -0.20 -2.45
C SER A 47 3.06 -0.55 -3.08
N VAL A 48 2.20 0.45 -3.20
CA VAL A 48 0.87 0.31 -3.80
C VAL A 48 0.96 0.16 -5.31
N ASN A 49 1.85 0.91 -5.97
CA ASN A 49 2.12 0.73 -7.40
C ASN A 49 2.60 -0.69 -7.70
N ALA A 50 3.60 -1.20 -6.96
CA ALA A 50 4.13 -2.55 -7.16
C ALA A 50 3.04 -3.62 -6.99
N PHE A 51 2.20 -3.50 -5.96
CA PHE A 51 1.08 -4.42 -5.73
C PHE A 51 0.06 -4.40 -6.88
N PHE A 52 -0.38 -3.22 -7.31
CA PHE A 52 -1.33 -3.12 -8.43
C PHE A 52 -0.74 -3.56 -9.76
N GLU A 53 0.54 -3.27 -10.03
CA GLU A 53 1.24 -3.75 -11.22
C GLU A 53 1.31 -5.28 -11.25
N ALA A 54 1.60 -5.92 -10.11
CA ALA A 54 1.60 -7.38 -9.99
C ALA A 54 0.19 -7.99 -10.17
N ALA A 55 -0.82 -7.40 -9.51
CA ALA A 55 -2.20 -7.86 -9.61
C ALA A 55 -2.79 -7.70 -11.02
N ALA A 56 -2.47 -6.59 -11.71
CA ALA A 56 -2.93 -6.31 -13.07
C ALA A 56 -2.43 -7.34 -14.09
N LYS A 57 -1.17 -7.80 -13.96
CA LYS A 57 -0.58 -8.82 -14.86
C LYS A 57 -1.37 -10.14 -14.87
N LEU A 58 -2.10 -10.42 -13.79
CA LEU A 58 -2.87 -11.64 -13.60
C LEU A 58 -4.39 -11.41 -13.68
N ASP A 59 -4.83 -10.19 -14.06
CA ASP A 59 -6.23 -9.75 -14.07
C ASP A 59 -6.97 -10.06 -12.75
N LEU A 60 -6.30 -9.92 -11.61
CA LEU A 60 -6.91 -10.16 -10.30
C LEU A 60 -7.83 -9.02 -9.90
N ARG A 61 -8.89 -9.36 -9.16
CA ARG A 61 -9.69 -8.35 -8.44
C ARG A 61 -9.03 -8.09 -7.10
N MET A 62 -8.46 -6.90 -6.93
CA MET A 62 -7.78 -6.51 -5.70
C MET A 62 -8.20 -5.10 -5.28
N ILE A 63 -8.31 -4.89 -3.97
CA ILE A 63 -8.52 -3.58 -3.38
C ILE A 63 -7.29 -3.24 -2.54
N ALA A 64 -6.67 -2.08 -2.75
CA ALA A 64 -5.54 -1.63 -1.94
C ALA A 64 -5.48 -0.12 -1.82
N GLY A 65 -4.76 0.36 -0.82
CA GLY A 65 -4.57 1.78 -0.56
C GLY A 65 -3.22 2.08 0.06
N LYS A 66 -2.70 3.28 -0.20
CA LYS A 66 -1.55 3.83 0.52
C LYS A 66 -1.98 4.11 1.95
N VAL A 67 -1.16 3.68 2.90
CA VAL A 67 -1.38 4.02 4.30
C VAL A 67 -1.08 5.50 4.52
N MET A 68 -1.97 6.23 5.19
CA MET A 68 -1.74 7.61 5.61
C MET A 68 -1.51 7.66 7.12
N MET A 69 -0.44 8.33 7.55
CA MET A 69 -0.02 8.41 8.94
C MET A 69 0.94 9.59 9.17
N ASP A 70 0.48 10.65 9.81
CA ASP A 70 1.22 11.91 9.95
C ASP A 70 1.68 12.19 11.39
N ARG A 71 1.36 11.31 12.34
CA ARG A 71 1.78 11.44 13.75
C ARG A 71 1.97 10.10 14.44
N ASN A 72 2.57 10.15 15.63
CA ASN A 72 2.73 9.00 16.54
C ASN A 72 3.41 7.79 15.91
N ALA A 73 4.34 8.04 14.98
CA ALA A 73 5.17 7.06 14.32
C ALA A 73 6.55 7.67 14.00
N PRO A 74 7.57 6.84 13.67
CA PRO A 74 8.90 7.35 13.35
C PRO A 74 8.88 8.27 12.12
N ASP A 75 9.73 9.30 12.12
CA ASP A 75 9.80 10.32 11.06
C ASP A 75 9.96 9.74 9.65
N TYR A 76 10.64 8.60 9.52
CA TYR A 76 10.86 7.92 8.25
C TYR A 76 9.65 7.11 7.74
N LEU A 77 8.57 7.05 8.52
CA LEU A 77 7.29 6.42 8.17
C LEU A 77 6.11 7.38 8.25
N THR A 78 6.33 8.62 8.64
CA THR A 78 5.28 9.64 8.67
C THR A 78 5.21 10.39 7.34
N ASP A 79 4.00 10.59 6.83
CA ASP A 79 3.72 11.55 5.77
C ASP A 79 3.22 12.88 6.37
N THR A 80 2.71 13.78 5.51
CA THR A 80 1.95 14.95 5.95
C THR A 80 0.53 14.85 5.43
N ALA A 81 -0.41 15.61 5.99
CA ALA A 81 -1.77 15.70 5.46
C ALA A 81 -1.79 16.07 3.96
N GLU A 82 -0.89 16.97 3.54
CA GLU A 82 -0.77 17.38 2.15
C GLU A 82 -0.20 16.27 1.26
N SER A 83 0.93 15.66 1.64
CA SER A 83 1.54 14.60 0.82
C SER A 83 0.68 13.35 0.80
N GLY A 84 0.09 12.97 1.94
CA GLY A 84 -0.86 11.86 2.05
C GLY A 84 -2.07 12.03 1.12
N TYR A 85 -2.61 13.25 1.00
CA TYR A 85 -3.67 13.58 0.06
C TYR A 85 -3.19 13.47 -1.40
N GLN A 86 -2.10 14.17 -1.78
CA GLN A 86 -1.65 14.24 -3.17
C GLN A 86 -1.22 12.88 -3.72
N GLU A 87 -0.50 12.10 -2.92
CA GLU A 87 -0.04 10.77 -3.30
C GLU A 87 -1.22 9.79 -3.42
N SER A 88 -2.17 9.84 -2.48
CA SER A 88 -3.39 9.03 -2.56
C SER A 88 -4.23 9.39 -3.78
N LYS A 89 -4.41 10.68 -4.07
CA LYS A 89 -5.13 11.15 -5.25
C LYS A 89 -4.48 10.64 -6.54
N THR A 90 -3.16 10.75 -6.64
CA THR A 90 -2.38 10.25 -7.79
C THR A 90 -2.59 8.73 -7.98
N LEU A 91 -2.58 7.97 -6.88
CA LEU A 91 -2.82 6.52 -6.94
C LEU A 91 -4.27 6.17 -7.30
N ILE A 92 -5.25 6.94 -6.84
CA ILE A 92 -6.67 6.79 -7.21
C ILE A 92 -6.82 7.00 -8.72
N GLU A 93 -6.31 8.11 -9.25
CA GLU A 93 -6.41 8.44 -10.69
C GLU A 93 -5.71 7.37 -11.56
N ARG A 94 -4.61 6.82 -11.07
CA ARG A 94 -3.85 5.79 -11.79
C ARG A 94 -4.54 4.42 -11.75
N TRP A 95 -5.07 3.98 -10.60
CA TRP A 95 -5.44 2.57 -10.38
C TRP A 95 -6.91 2.29 -10.12
N HIS A 96 -7.66 3.24 -9.55
CA HIS A 96 -9.06 2.99 -9.21
C HIS A 96 -9.89 2.77 -10.49
N GLY A 97 -10.62 1.66 -10.55
CA GLY A 97 -11.45 1.30 -11.70
C GLY A 97 -10.66 0.87 -12.94
N LYS A 98 -9.34 0.68 -12.86
CA LYS A 98 -8.56 0.09 -13.96
C LYS A 98 -8.71 -1.42 -13.95
N GLY A 99 -9.36 -1.97 -14.98
CA GLY A 99 -9.69 -3.39 -15.04
C GLY A 99 -10.51 -3.80 -13.83
N ARG A 100 -9.98 -4.71 -13.02
CA ARG A 100 -10.64 -5.23 -11.80
C ARG A 100 -10.06 -4.67 -10.49
N LEU A 101 -9.21 -3.65 -10.58
CA LEU A 101 -8.54 -3.04 -9.44
C LEU A 101 -9.36 -1.89 -8.84
N HIS A 102 -9.33 -1.78 -7.50
CA HIS A 102 -10.02 -0.73 -6.76
C HIS A 102 -9.09 -0.10 -5.73
N TYR A 103 -9.11 1.23 -5.64
CA TYR A 103 -8.40 1.95 -4.58
C TYR A 103 -9.26 2.06 -3.32
N ALA A 104 -8.63 1.91 -2.14
CA ALA A 104 -9.23 2.21 -0.83
C ALA A 104 -8.51 3.39 -0.17
N VAL A 105 -9.27 4.34 0.39
CA VAL A 105 -8.70 5.39 1.25
C VAL A 105 -8.33 4.76 2.59
N THR A 106 -7.05 4.76 2.95
CA THR A 106 -6.52 3.93 4.06
C THR A 106 -5.75 4.76 5.09
N PRO A 107 -6.42 5.61 5.90
CA PRO A 107 -5.80 6.12 7.12
C PRO A 107 -5.46 4.92 8.01
N ARG A 108 -4.24 4.86 8.55
CA ARG A 108 -3.78 3.67 9.27
C ARG A 108 -4.73 3.31 10.42
N PHE A 109 -4.99 4.29 11.30
CA PHE A 109 -5.97 4.31 12.37
C PHE A 109 -5.96 5.71 13.02
N ALA A 110 -7.01 6.08 13.77
CA ALA A 110 -7.19 7.44 14.31
C ALA A 110 -5.98 8.00 15.11
N PRO A 111 -5.32 7.23 16.00
CA PRO A 111 -4.11 7.70 16.69
C PRO A 111 -2.97 8.20 15.81
N THR A 112 -2.81 7.72 14.58
CA THR A 112 -1.71 8.13 13.68
C THR A 112 -2.13 9.14 12.61
N SER A 113 -3.35 9.68 12.68
CA SER A 113 -3.88 10.63 11.69
C SER A 113 -4.43 11.86 12.39
N THR A 114 -4.00 13.07 12.01
CA THR A 114 -4.63 14.31 12.50
C THR A 114 -6.03 14.49 11.93
N PRO A 115 -6.91 15.24 12.63
CA PRO A 115 -8.22 15.65 12.10
C PRO A 115 -8.14 16.47 10.81
#